data_AF-A0A9Q1EEJ3-F1
#
_entry.id   AF-A0A9Q1EEJ3-F1
#
_cell.length_a   1.000
_cell.length_b   1.000
_cell.length_c   1.000
_cell.angle_alpha   90.00
_cell.angle_beta   90.00
_cell.angle_gamma   90.00
#
_symmetry.space_group_name_H-M   'P 1'
#
loop_
_entity.id
_entity.type
_entity.pdbx_description
1 polymer ?
#
loop_
_entity_poly.entity_id
_entity_poly.type
_entity_poly.pdbx_seq_one_letter_code
_entity_poly.pdbx_strand_id
1 'polypeptide(L)'
;MHKDTKPWKHEAALLLICLTKQMAEDFQSPVLKKVEVWKKVAAEMLAKGYDFGAEACDNKFRQLKHRYKTIVDNKKKTGRGASSWVFFSSMEDLLADDPNVEPLDLNCAFLFNHSVMS
;
A
#
# COMPACT_ATOMS: atom_id res chain seq x y z
N MET A 1 -10.39 22.16 -12.21
CA MET A 1 -9.77 20.92 -12.73
C MET A 1 -10.37 19.76 -11.96
N HIS A 2 -11.26 18.99 -12.57
CA HIS A 2 -11.74 17.75 -11.98
C HIS A 2 -10.60 16.74 -12.12
N LYS A 3 -9.99 16.33 -11.01
CA LYS A 3 -9.14 15.13 -11.02
C LYS A 3 -10.12 13.97 -11.11
N ASP A 4 -10.32 13.44 -12.31
CA ASP A 4 -11.05 12.19 -12.53
C ASP A 4 -10.26 11.06 -11.86
N THR A 5 -10.44 10.91 -10.55
CA THR A 5 -9.82 9.83 -9.77
C THR A 5 -10.47 8.52 -10.18
N LYS A 6 -9.84 7.82 -11.13
CA LYS A 6 -10.26 6.48 -11.55
C LYS A 6 -10.43 5.59 -10.31
N PRO A 7 -11.60 4.97 -10.11
CA PRO A 7 -11.84 4.17 -8.92
C PRO A 7 -10.93 2.93 -8.95
N TRP A 8 -10.25 2.69 -7.83
CA TRP A 8 -9.45 1.48 -7.64
C TRP A 8 -10.37 0.27 -7.54
N LYS A 9 -10.41 -0.52 -8.62
CA LYS A 9 -11.08 -1.83 -8.62
C LYS A 9 -10.39 -2.78 -7.63
N HIS A 10 -11.14 -3.78 -7.16
CA HIS A 10 -10.62 -4.78 -6.23
C HIS A 10 -9.37 -5.49 -6.79
N GLU A 11 -9.43 -5.91 -8.06
CA GLU A 11 -8.31 -6.53 -8.77
C GLU A 11 -7.08 -5.63 -8.86
N ALA A 12 -7.26 -4.33 -9.12
CA ALA A 12 -6.17 -3.37 -9.20
C ALA A 12 -5.47 -3.20 -7.84
N ALA A 13 -6.25 -3.17 -6.75
CA ALA A 13 -5.69 -3.09 -5.40
C ALA A 13 -4.98 -4.38 -4.98
N LEU A 14 -5.51 -5.56 -5.34
CA LEU A 14 -4.81 -6.83 -5.14
C LEU A 14 -3.50 -6.91 -5.92
N LEU A 15 -3.53 -6.49 -7.19
CA LEU A 15 -2.35 -6.44 -8.05
C LEU A 15 -1.28 -5.53 -7.43
N LEU A 16 -1.68 -4.34 -6.95
CA LEU A 16 -0.77 -3.42 -6.26
C LEU A 16 -0.10 -4.11 -5.06
N ILE A 17 -0.88 -4.75 -4.17
CA ILE A 17 -0.34 -5.47 -3.01
C ILE A 17 0.65 -6.57 -3.45
N CYS A 18 0.28 -7.34 -4.48
CA CYS A 18 1.12 -8.42 -5.00
C CYS A 18 2.44 -7.90 -5.59
N LEU A 19 2.40 -6.84 -6.40
CA LEU A 19 3.58 -6.22 -6.99
C LEU A 19 4.48 -5.61 -5.91
N THR A 20 3.90 -4.96 -4.89
CA THR A 20 4.69 -4.45 -3.76
C THR A 20 5.36 -5.56 -2.96
N LYS A 21 4.75 -6.74 -2.86
CA LYS A 21 5.37 -7.93 -2.25
C LYS A 21 6.56 -8.41 -3.07
N GLN A 22 6.38 -8.53 -4.38
CA GLN A 22 7.44 -8.97 -5.29
C GLN A 22 8.63 -8.00 -5.33
N MET A 23 8.37 -6.69 -5.21
CA MET A 23 9.41 -5.67 -5.19
C MET A 23 9.84 -5.27 -3.77
N ALA A 24 9.52 -6.08 -2.74
CA ALA A 24 9.89 -5.77 -1.36
C ALA A 24 11.41 -5.70 -1.16
N GLU A 25 12.18 -6.56 -1.84
CA GLU A 25 13.64 -6.53 -1.83
C GLU A 25 14.18 -5.22 -2.43
N ASP A 26 13.57 -4.75 -3.52
CA ASP A 26 13.90 -3.45 -4.15
C ASP A 26 13.60 -2.26 -3.20
N PHE A 27 12.57 -2.37 -2.36
CA PHE A 27 12.26 -1.36 -1.34
C PHE A 27 13.26 -1.32 -0.17
N GLN A 28 13.95 -2.44 0.08
CA GLN A 28 15.01 -2.54 1.10
C GLN A 28 16.39 -2.19 0.56
N SER A 29 16.55 -2.16 -0.77
CA SER A 29 17.83 -1.83 -1.39
C SER A 29 18.30 -0.44 -0.98
N PRO A 30 19.52 -0.30 -0.42
CA PRO A 30 20.09 0.99 -0.06
C PRO A 30 20.48 1.83 -1.29
N VAL A 31 20.48 1.22 -2.48
CA VAL A 31 20.89 1.84 -3.75
C VAL A 31 19.69 2.45 -4.48
N LEU A 32 18.52 1.81 -4.40
CA LEU A 32 17.34 2.24 -5.15
C LEU A 32 16.52 3.27 -4.37
N LYS A 33 16.12 4.34 -5.04
CA LYS A 33 15.18 5.31 -4.45
C LYS A 33 13.78 4.70 -4.46
N LYS A 34 13.04 4.82 -3.35
CA LYS A 34 11.64 4.37 -3.24
C LYS A 34 10.74 4.88 -4.37
N VAL A 35 10.98 6.12 -4.83
CA VAL A 35 10.27 6.71 -5.98
C VAL A 35 10.48 5.89 -7.26
N GLU A 36 11.67 5.34 -7.47
CA GLU A 36 11.97 4.50 -8.64
C GLU A 36 11.30 3.14 -8.53
N VAL A 37 11.25 2.55 -7.33
CA VAL A 37 10.51 1.31 -7.10
C VAL A 37 9.02 1.50 -7.37
N TRP A 38 8.42 2.60 -6.90
CA TRP A 38 7.03 2.94 -7.22
C TRP A 38 6.78 3.19 -8.71
N LYS A 39 7.75 3.75 -9.44
CA LYS A 39 7.66 3.86 -10.91
C LYS A 39 7.65 2.50 -11.58
N LYS A 40 8.47 1.55 -11.13
CA LYS A 40 8.44 0.16 -11.62
C LYS A 40 7.06 -0.48 -11.35
N VAL A 41 6.54 -0.34 -10.13
CA VAL A 41 5.20 -0.85 -9.77
C VAL A 41 4.10 -0.24 -10.66
N ALA A 42 4.16 1.07 -10.92
CA ALA A 42 3.22 1.75 -11.81
C ALA A 42 3.34 1.26 -13.26
N ALA A 43 4.56 1.00 -13.75
CA ALA A 43 4.76 0.45 -15.08
C ALA A 43 4.18 -0.97 -15.21
N GLU A 44 4.37 -1.82 -14.21
CA GLU A 44 3.77 -3.16 -14.15
C GLU A 44 2.23 -3.10 -14.11
N MET A 45 1.67 -2.17 -13.33
CA MET A 45 0.23 -1.93 -13.31
C MET A 45 -0.30 -1.49 -14.68
N LEU A 46 0.40 -0.59 -15.36
CA LEU A 46 0.04 -0.14 -16.70
C LEU A 46 0.09 -1.31 -17.70
N ALA A 47 1.11 -2.17 -17.62
CA ALA A 47 1.22 -3.37 -18.46
C ALA A 47 0.05 -4.35 -18.26
N LYS A 48 -0.55 -4.37 -17.06
CA LYS A 48 -1.77 -5.13 -16.74
C LYS A 48 -3.07 -4.41 -17.11
N GLY A 49 -2.99 -3.23 -17.75
CA GLY A 49 -4.15 -2.44 -18.18
C GLY A 49 -4.67 -1.44 -17.13
N TYR A 50 -3.94 -1.26 -16.03
CA TYR A 50 -4.28 -0.30 -14.99
C TYR A 50 -3.35 0.91 -15.05
N ASP A 51 -3.79 1.94 -15.76
CA ASP A 51 -3.10 3.24 -15.79
C ASP A 51 -3.28 3.99 -14.46
N PHE A 52 -2.32 3.79 -13.55
CA PHE A 52 -2.16 4.57 -12.33
C PHE A 52 -0.71 5.02 -12.20
N GLY A 53 -0.48 6.30 -11.93
CA GLY A 53 0.85 6.83 -11.69
C GLY A 53 1.49 6.29 -10.40
N ALA A 54 2.81 6.43 -10.29
CA ALA A 54 3.59 6.00 -9.12
C ALA A 54 3.07 6.62 -7.81
N GLU A 55 2.72 7.91 -7.81
CA GLU A 55 2.14 8.60 -6.64
C GLU A 55 0.77 8.05 -6.25
N ALA A 56 -0.07 7.70 -7.22
CA ALA A 56 -1.37 7.10 -6.96
C ALA A 56 -1.22 5.69 -6.33
N CYS A 57 -0.25 4.92 -6.81
CA CYS A 57 0.10 3.61 -6.26
C CYS A 57 0.59 3.72 -4.81
N ASP A 58 1.53 4.63 -4.53
CA ASP A 58 2.02 4.88 -3.16
C ASP A 58 0.89 5.29 -2.23
N ASN A 59 0.09 6.29 -2.62
CA ASN A 59 -1.02 6.77 -1.79
C ASN A 59 -2.07 5.68 -1.53
N LYS A 60 -2.38 4.85 -2.54
CA LYS A 60 -3.30 3.72 -2.34
C LYS A 60 -2.73 2.70 -1.37
N PHE A 61 -1.47 2.33 -1.53
CA PHE A 61 -0.81 1.36 -0.66
C PHE A 61 -0.73 1.87 0.79
N ARG A 62 -0.43 3.15 1.00
CA ARG A 62 -0.43 3.80 2.32
C ARG A 62 -1.80 3.73 3.00
N GLN A 63 -2.88 3.98 2.26
CA GLN A 63 -4.25 3.84 2.78
C GLN A 63 -4.57 2.40 3.20
N LEU A 64 -4.18 1.42 2.39
CA LEU A 64 -4.35 0.00 2.71
C LEU A 64 -3.56 -0.38 3.98
N LYS A 65 -2.30 0.06 4.10
CA LYS A 65 -1.45 -0.17 5.29
C LYS A 65 -2.03 0.48 6.54
N HIS A 66 -2.54 1.71 6.44
CA HIS A 66 -3.21 2.39 7.55
C HIS A 66 -4.44 1.62 8.03
N ARG A 67 -5.31 1.20 7.09
CA ARG A 67 -6.49 0.37 7.39
C ARG A 67 -6.11 -0.92 8.10
N TYR A 68 -5.08 -1.62 7.61
CA TYR A 68 -4.54 -2.83 8.25
C TYR A 68 -4.11 -2.55 9.70
N LYS A 69 -3.30 -1.50 9.92
CA LYS A 69 -2.82 -1.14 11.26
C LYS A 69 -3.98 -0.81 12.21
N THR A 70 -4.98 -0.05 11.75
CA THR A 70 -6.19 0.25 12.54
C THR A 70 -6.95 -1.02 12.91
N ILE A 71 -7.08 -1.97 11.98
CA ILE A 71 -7.72 -3.26 12.25
C ILE A 71 -6.95 -4.05 13.32
N VAL A 72 -5.62 -4.15 13.17
CA VAL A 72 -4.76 -4.89 14.13
C VAL A 72 -4.79 -4.23 15.51
N ASP A 73 -4.71 -2.91 15.58
CA ASP A 73 -4.81 -2.15 16.84
C ASP A 73 -6.17 -2.34 17.53
N ASN A 74 -7.27 -2.26 16.76
CA ASN A 74 -8.62 -2.52 17.27
C ASN A 74 -8.78 -3.96 17.76
N LYS A 75 -8.22 -4.94 17.04
CA LYS A 75 -8.20 -6.35 17.48
C LYS A 75 -7.47 -6.50 18.82
N LYS A 76 -6.29 -5.87 18.98
CA LYS A 76 -5.52 -5.89 20.23
C LYS A 76 -6.27 -5.25 21.39
N LYS A 77 -6.96 -4.13 21.16
CA LYS A 77 -7.69 -3.39 22.20
C LYS A 77 -9.00 -4.04 22.63
N THR A 78 -9.75 -4.60 21.69
CA THR A 78 -11.14 -5.03 21.94
C THR A 78 -11.32 -6.54 22.02
N GLY A 79 -10.33 -7.33 21.60
CA GLY A 79 -10.42 -8.80 21.54
C GLY A 79 -11.47 -9.34 20.56
N ARG A 80 -12.20 -8.47 19.84
CA ARG A 80 -13.23 -8.90 18.88
C ARG A 80 -12.57 -9.28 17.56
N GLY A 81 -12.74 -10.56 17.21
CA GLY A 81 -12.08 -11.25 16.12
C GLY A 81 -12.54 -10.85 14.71
N ALA A 82 -11.63 -11.12 13.77
CA ALA A 82 -11.73 -11.06 12.32
C ALA A 82 -12.37 -9.79 11.72
N SER A 83 -11.53 -8.88 11.23
CA SER A 83 -12.01 -7.90 10.25
C SER A 83 -12.30 -8.63 8.95
N SER A 84 -13.54 -8.53 8.45
CA SER A 84 -14.00 -9.05 7.15
C SER A 84 -13.39 -8.33 5.95
N TRP A 85 -12.26 -7.64 6.16
CA TRP A 85 -11.64 -6.86 5.12
C TRP A 85 -10.95 -7.78 4.13
N VAL A 86 -11.44 -7.77 2.89
CA VAL A 86 -11.01 -8.68 1.82
C VAL A 86 -9.51 -8.62 1.49
N PHE A 87 -8.84 -7.51 1.81
CA PHE A 87 -7.40 -7.35 1.63
C PHE A 87 -6.58 -7.69 2.89
N PHE A 88 -7.24 -8.08 3.99
CA PHE A 88 -6.58 -8.32 5.27
C PHE A 88 -5.56 -9.45 5.17
N SER A 89 -5.92 -10.61 4.60
CA SER A 89 -4.98 -11.72 4.43
C SER A 89 -3.79 -11.32 3.57
N SER A 90 -4.01 -10.73 2.39
CA SER A 90 -2.91 -10.32 1.50
C SER A 90 -1.99 -9.26 2.12
N MET A 91 -2.53 -8.38 2.96
CA MET A 91 -1.74 -7.40 3.72
C MET A 91 -1.00 -8.04 4.90
N GLU A 92 -1.64 -8.99 5.60
CA GLU A 92 -1.02 -9.77 6.67
C GLU A 92 0.14 -10.58 6.10
N ASP A 93 -0.04 -11.32 5.00
CA ASP A 93 1.03 -12.03 4.27
C ASP A 93 2.18 -11.13 3.78
N LEU A 94 1.92 -9.84 3.55
CA LEU A 94 2.95 -8.88 3.16
C LEU A 94 3.69 -8.28 4.38
N LEU A 95 3.02 -8.18 5.52
CA LEU A 95 3.52 -7.49 6.71
C LEU A 95 3.92 -8.45 7.86
N ALA A 96 3.54 -9.72 7.79
CA ALA A 96 3.77 -10.74 8.82
C ALA A 96 5.01 -11.60 8.55
N ASP A 97 5.48 -11.68 7.30
CA ASP A 97 6.64 -12.51 6.92
C ASP A 97 7.98 -11.95 7.39
N ASP A 98 7.99 -10.82 8.09
CA ASP A 98 9.22 -10.12 8.41
C ASP A 98 9.28 -9.65 9.88
N PRO A 99 9.76 -10.50 10.81
CA PRO A 99 9.93 -10.15 12.22
C PRO A 99 11.09 -9.17 12.47
N ASN A 100 11.88 -8.84 11.43
CA ASN A 100 13.05 -7.94 11.51
C ASN A 100 12.95 -6.70 10.60
N VAL A 101 11.93 -6.60 9.75
CA VAL A 101 11.64 -5.36 9.04
C VAL A 101 11.07 -4.34 10.00
N GLU A 102 11.96 -3.44 10.41
CA GLU A 102 11.55 -2.07 10.74
C GLU A 102 10.51 -1.62 9.71
N PRO A 103 9.35 -1.16 10.17
CA PRO A 103 8.08 -1.34 9.48
C PRO A 103 7.98 -0.61 8.14
N LEU A 104 8.65 -1.05 7.06
CA LEU A 104 8.87 -0.31 5.80
C LEU A 104 8.69 1.17 6.08
N ASP A 105 9.67 1.80 6.73
CA ASP A 105 9.57 3.17 7.21
C ASP A 105 9.33 4.10 6.00
N LEU A 106 8.07 4.19 5.61
CA LEU A 106 7.49 5.04 4.59
C LEU A 106 7.10 6.37 5.25
N ASN A 107 7.80 6.73 6.34
CA ASN A 107 7.87 8.07 6.90
C ASN A 107 9.04 8.84 6.27
N CYS A 108 9.32 8.64 4.98
CA CYS A 108 9.94 9.71 4.20
C CYS A 108 8.87 10.80 4.01
N ALA A 109 8.77 11.65 5.03
CA ALA A 109 7.91 12.80 5.10
C ALA A 109 8.18 13.74 3.92
N PHE A 110 7.27 13.77 2.94
CA PHE A 110 6.94 14.98 2.19
C PHE A 110 5.45 14.93 1.80
N LEU A 111 4.66 15.60 2.65
CA LEU A 111 3.48 16.43 2.36
C LEU A 111 2.62 16.08 1.13
N PHE A 112 1.38 15.65 1.37
CA PHE A 112 0.24 16.55 1.08
C PHE A 112 -1.00 16.13 1.87
N ASN A 113 -1.64 17.14 2.47
CA ASN A 113 -2.96 17.15 3.08
C ASN A 113 -3.91 16.06 2.54
N HIS A 114 -4.32 15.12 3.39
CA HIS A 114 -5.72 14.70 3.33
C HIS A 114 -6.46 15.61 4.31
N SER A 115 -6.91 16.73 3.75
CA SER A 115 -7.94 17.56 4.33
C SER A 115 -9.05 16.64 4.87
N VAL A 116 -9.42 16.89 6.12
CA VAL A 116 -10.75 16.63 6.66
C VAL A 116 -11.79 16.62 5.52
N MET A 117 -12.42 15.47 5.30
CA MET A 117 -13.71 15.44 4.62
C MET A 117 -14.75 15.08 5.68
N SER A 118 -15.73 15.98 5.74
CA SER A 118 -16.84 16.19 6.69
C SER A 118 -17.51 14.97 7.30
#